data_AF-A0A0D6APD2-F1
#
_entry.id   AF-A0A0D6APD2-F1
#
_cell.length_a   1.000
_cell.length_b   1.000
_cell.length_c   1.000
_cell.angle_alpha   90.00
_cell.angle_beta   90.00
_cell.angle_gamma   90.00
#
_symmetry.space_group_name_H-M   'P 1'
#
loop_
_entity.id
_entity.type
_entity.pdbx_description
1 polymer ?
#
loop_
_entity_poly.entity_id
_entity_poly.type
_entity_poly.pdbx_seq_one_letter_code
_entity_poly.pdbx_strand_id
1 'polypeptide(L)'
;MADSKNLANANQAIEHYIQRVTELSQLGQKIPTNQDLLKIASELGISDEEIQSAQRQSQAHFIRAQGYSSLRHWDDAIEELQEALAFNPFNLPMLHLLINSYLGRWKDKHNSQDEEQIRIRVKQCLEIQPDDQESLNLLAQLDKLIISYKYQLWGLGALGLLVIGSLTGFLFLNNMSFNLFSENDKKIENIKNELINEIGELKDEQVLLYNQLLQQIKEQGSIDNNMQLEIEILKKEIKQLNEQHQELIKKITQSNKENLPVTPTPNNPPQTNNKTETKSP
;
A
#
# COMPACT_ATOMS: atom_id res chain seq x y z
N MET A 1 35.39 -18.50 20.95
CA MET A 1 35.11 -17.60 22.10
C MET A 1 35.29 -16.11 21.77
N ALA A 2 36.13 -15.74 20.80
CA ALA A 2 36.21 -14.34 20.32
C ALA A 2 34.95 -13.90 19.55
N ASP A 3 34.40 -14.77 18.70
CA ASP A 3 33.26 -14.42 17.83
C ASP A 3 31.95 -14.14 18.59
N SER A 4 31.67 -14.85 19.69
CA SER A 4 30.43 -14.61 20.46
C SER A 4 30.45 -13.30 21.24
N LYS A 5 31.64 -12.82 21.64
CA LYS A 5 31.80 -11.55 22.35
C LYS A 5 31.66 -10.37 21.40
N ASN A 6 32.13 -10.53 20.16
CA ASN A 6 31.98 -9.55 19.09
C ASN A 6 30.52 -9.42 18.64
N LEU A 7 29.82 -10.56 18.50
CA LEU A 7 28.40 -10.60 18.15
C LEU A 7 27.51 -9.94 19.22
N ALA A 8 27.82 -10.15 20.51
CA ALA A 8 27.08 -9.51 21.61
C ALA A 8 27.26 -7.98 21.63
N ASN A 9 28.46 -7.48 21.36
CA ASN A 9 28.73 -6.04 21.25
C ASN A 9 28.05 -5.41 20.03
N ALA A 10 28.04 -6.11 18.88
CA ALA A 10 27.37 -5.63 17.68
C ALA A 10 25.84 -5.51 17.88
N ASN A 11 25.23 -6.49 18.54
CA ASN A 11 23.79 -6.44 18.86
C ASN A 11 23.46 -5.26 19.78
N GLN A 12 24.29 -4.99 20.80
CA GLN A 12 24.11 -3.83 21.66
C GLN A 12 24.26 -2.51 20.90
N ALA A 13 25.22 -2.41 19.99
CA ALA A 13 25.40 -1.21 19.17
C ALA A 13 24.17 -0.94 18.28
N ILE A 14 23.57 -1.97 17.70
CA ILE A 14 22.34 -1.87 16.89
C ILE A 14 21.15 -1.44 17.75
N GLU A 15 20.97 -2.03 18.94
CA GLU A 15 19.90 -1.63 19.87
C GLU A 15 20.04 -0.15 20.28
N HIS A 16 21.26 0.27 20.64
CA HIS A 16 21.55 1.68 20.95
C HIS A 16 21.31 2.60 19.75
N TYR A 17 21.60 2.14 18.54
CA TYR A 17 21.31 2.87 17.30
C TYR A 17 19.81 3.06 17.13
N ILE A 18 19.02 1.98 17.21
CA ILE A 18 17.54 2.05 17.09
C ILE A 18 16.97 2.99 18.16
N GLN A 19 17.45 2.88 19.39
CA GLN A 19 17.02 3.76 20.49
C GLN A 19 17.34 5.23 20.18
N ARG A 20 18.56 5.53 19.72
CA ARG A 20 18.99 6.91 19.47
C ARG A 20 18.26 7.55 18.29
N VAL A 21 18.00 6.78 17.23
CA VAL A 21 17.18 7.20 16.09
C VAL A 21 15.75 7.51 16.56
N THR A 22 15.20 6.68 17.45
CA THR A 22 13.87 6.86 18.03
C THR A 22 13.81 8.12 18.92
N GLU A 23 14.80 8.33 19.79
CA GLU A 23 14.90 9.51 20.65
C GLU A 23 14.99 10.81 19.84
N LEU A 24 15.80 10.84 18.77
CA LEU A 24 15.93 12.01 17.90
C LEU A 24 14.60 12.37 17.23
N SER A 25 13.83 11.35 16.82
CA SER A 25 12.51 11.55 16.26
C SER A 25 11.50 12.09 17.29
N GLN A 26 11.59 11.65 18.54
CA GLN A 26 10.67 12.08 19.61
C GLN A 26 10.98 13.48 20.14
N LEU A 27 12.27 13.83 20.28
CA LEU A 27 12.71 15.11 20.81
C LEU A 27 12.68 16.25 19.77
N GLY A 28 12.92 15.93 18.50
CA GLY A 28 13.18 16.94 17.48
C GLY A 28 11.98 17.40 16.65
N GLN A 29 10.82 16.73 16.71
CA GLN A 29 9.72 16.87 15.73
C GLN A 29 10.21 16.87 14.26
N LYS A 30 11.37 16.26 14.01
CA LYS A 30 12.02 16.25 12.70
C LYS A 30 12.52 14.84 12.48
N ILE A 31 12.24 14.31 11.30
CA ILE A 31 12.74 13.01 10.88
C ILE A 31 14.25 13.07 10.73
N PRO A 32 14.98 12.15 11.39
CA PRO A 32 16.40 11.94 11.16
C PRO A 32 16.67 11.82 9.66
N THR A 33 17.49 12.72 9.14
CA THR A 33 18.00 12.62 7.77
C THR A 33 19.01 11.47 7.70
N ASN A 34 19.33 11.01 6.48
CA ASN A 34 20.37 10.00 6.31
C ASN A 34 21.73 10.44 6.91
N GLN A 35 22.03 11.74 6.90
CA GLN A 35 23.22 12.28 7.57
C GLN A 35 23.13 12.16 9.10
N ASP A 36 21.95 12.36 9.69
CA ASP A 36 21.74 12.17 11.12
C ASP A 36 21.93 10.69 11.50
N LEU A 37 21.40 9.78 10.69
CA LEU A 37 21.58 8.33 10.87
C LEU A 37 23.07 7.92 10.81
N LEU A 38 23.81 8.38 9.81
CA LEU A 38 25.25 8.13 9.68
C LEU A 38 26.04 8.70 10.86
N LYS A 39 25.66 9.88 11.35
CA LYS A 39 26.29 10.50 12.51
C LYS A 39 26.07 9.68 13.79
N ILE A 40 24.84 9.24 14.05
CA ILE A 40 24.51 8.37 15.19
C ILE A 40 25.31 7.06 15.09
N ALA A 41 25.36 6.45 13.91
CA ALA A 41 26.10 5.21 13.71
C ALA A 41 27.60 5.40 13.97
N SER A 42 28.19 6.50 13.47
CA SER A 42 29.58 6.86 13.75
C SER A 42 29.85 7.10 15.23
N GLU A 43 28.95 7.80 15.93
CA GLU A 43 29.04 8.04 17.39
C GLU A 43 29.00 6.74 18.20
N LEU A 44 28.29 5.73 17.71
CA LEU A 44 28.19 4.41 18.33
C LEU A 44 29.30 3.44 17.89
N GLY A 45 30.23 3.89 17.05
CA GLY A 45 31.32 3.06 16.53
C GLY A 45 30.87 2.00 15.53
N ILE A 46 29.68 2.16 14.94
CA ILE A 46 29.17 1.30 13.87
C ILE A 46 29.84 1.74 12.57
N SER A 47 30.49 0.80 11.89
CA SER A 47 31.17 1.05 10.62
C SER A 47 30.18 1.27 9.47
N ASP A 48 30.61 1.98 8.42
CA ASP A 48 29.82 2.15 7.20
C ASP A 48 29.42 0.81 6.56
N GLU A 49 30.27 -0.23 6.70
CA GLU A 49 30.00 -1.58 6.22
C GLU A 49 28.86 -2.26 6.99
N GLU A 50 28.81 -2.07 8.31
CA GLU A 50 27.72 -2.58 9.15
C GLU A 50 26.39 -1.87 8.85
N ILE A 51 26.43 -0.55 8.61
CA ILE A 51 25.24 0.22 8.18
C ILE A 51 24.73 -0.29 6.84
N GLN A 52 25.62 -0.46 5.86
CA GLN A 52 25.25 -1.01 4.55
C GLN A 52 24.73 -2.44 4.67
N SER A 53 25.27 -3.25 5.58
CA SER A 53 24.75 -4.58 5.87
C SER A 53 23.33 -4.53 6.42
N ALA A 54 23.07 -3.66 7.41
CA ALA A 54 21.74 -3.46 7.99
C ALA A 54 20.73 -2.95 6.95
N GLN A 55 21.13 -2.01 6.08
CA GLN A 55 20.28 -1.52 4.99
C GLN A 55 19.95 -2.62 3.97
N ARG A 56 20.93 -3.47 3.61
CA ARG A 56 20.69 -4.63 2.75
C ARG A 56 19.73 -5.63 3.40
N GLN A 57 19.85 -5.84 4.70
CA GLN A 57 18.94 -6.70 5.46
C GLN A 57 17.52 -6.13 5.45
N SER A 58 17.35 -4.85 5.78
CA SER A 58 16.06 -4.14 5.70
C SER A 58 15.40 -4.28 4.33
N GLN A 59 16.18 -4.09 3.25
CA GLN A 59 15.69 -4.24 1.89
C GLN A 59 15.28 -5.69 1.58
N ALA A 60 16.01 -6.68 2.09
CA ALA A 60 15.65 -8.09 1.92
C ALA A 60 14.32 -8.44 2.62
N HIS A 61 14.12 -7.95 3.85
CA HIS A 61 12.83 -8.06 4.56
C HIS A 61 11.70 -7.41 3.76
N PHE A 62 11.91 -6.19 3.24
CA PHE A 62 10.91 -5.49 2.42
C PHE A 62 10.53 -6.25 1.14
N ILE A 63 11.49 -6.84 0.44
CA ILE A 63 11.21 -7.66 -0.76
C ILE A 63 10.37 -8.89 -0.41
N ARG A 64 10.68 -9.58 0.70
CA ARG A 64 9.86 -10.73 1.16
C ARG A 64 8.45 -10.30 1.52
N ALA A 65 8.31 -9.18 2.24
CA ALA A 65 7.01 -8.64 2.58
C ALA A 65 6.15 -8.28 1.36
N GLN A 66 6.74 -7.73 0.30
CA GLN A 66 6.03 -7.49 -0.96
C GLN A 66 5.49 -8.80 -1.55
N GLY A 67 6.30 -9.86 -1.53
CA GLY A 67 5.89 -11.20 -1.93
C GLY A 67 4.70 -11.70 -1.11
N TYR A 68 4.80 -11.69 0.22
CA TYR A 68 3.72 -12.12 1.10
C TYR A 68 2.44 -11.29 0.93
N SER A 69 2.56 -9.96 0.84
CA SER A 69 1.43 -9.05 0.63
C SER A 69 0.72 -9.33 -0.70
N SER A 70 1.47 -9.61 -1.78
CA SER A 70 0.89 -9.97 -3.09
C SER A 70 0.07 -11.27 -3.05
N LEU A 71 0.42 -12.20 -2.15
CA LEU A 71 -0.27 -13.46 -1.92
C LEU A 71 -1.33 -13.38 -0.82
N ARG A 72 -1.56 -12.19 -0.25
CA ARG A 72 -2.47 -11.94 0.89
C ARG A 72 -2.10 -12.69 2.17
N HIS A 73 -0.82 -13.03 2.32
CA HIS A 73 -0.28 -13.56 3.58
C HIS A 73 0.02 -12.37 4.51
N TRP A 74 -1.05 -11.77 5.05
CA TRP A 74 -0.93 -10.49 5.76
C TRP A 74 -0.08 -10.58 7.03
N ASP A 75 -0.21 -11.69 7.78
CA ASP A 75 0.54 -11.88 9.03
C ASP A 75 2.06 -11.90 8.75
N ASP A 76 2.50 -12.73 7.79
CA ASP A 76 3.91 -12.81 7.38
C ASP A 76 4.42 -11.48 6.78
N ALA A 77 3.59 -10.80 5.99
CA ALA A 77 3.94 -9.50 5.40
C ALA A 77 4.16 -8.43 6.49
N ILE A 78 3.30 -8.40 7.51
CA ILE A 78 3.40 -7.45 8.63
C ILE A 78 4.67 -7.70 9.43
N GLU A 79 4.99 -8.96 9.74
CA GLU A 79 6.22 -9.32 10.48
C GLU A 79 7.47 -8.87 9.73
N GLU A 80 7.59 -9.22 8.46
CA GLU A 80 8.74 -8.81 7.63
C GLU A 80 8.84 -7.28 7.49
N LEU A 81 7.72 -6.56 7.43
CA LEU A 81 7.72 -5.09 7.36
C LEU A 81 8.15 -4.45 8.67
N GLN A 82 7.78 -5.02 9.80
CA GLN A 82 8.23 -4.54 11.11
C GLN A 82 9.74 -4.69 11.25
N GLU A 83 10.30 -5.83 10.83
CA GLU A 83 11.75 -6.05 10.76
C GLU A 83 12.44 -5.08 9.80
N ALA A 84 11.86 -4.85 8.61
CA ALA A 84 12.41 -3.89 7.65
C ALA A 84 12.46 -2.46 8.22
N LEU A 85 11.36 -2.02 8.86
CA LEU A 85 11.21 -0.69 9.43
C LEU A 85 12.05 -0.46 10.69
N ALA A 86 12.48 -1.52 11.39
CA ALA A 86 13.41 -1.39 12.51
C ALA A 86 14.72 -0.67 12.11
N PHE A 87 15.17 -0.88 10.88
CA PHE A 87 16.39 -0.25 10.34
C PHE A 87 16.12 1.05 9.60
N ASN A 88 14.92 1.22 9.04
CA ASN A 88 14.52 2.42 8.30
C ASN A 88 13.10 2.87 8.68
N PRO A 89 12.92 3.43 9.88
CA PRO A 89 11.58 3.69 10.43
C PRO A 89 10.80 4.79 9.70
N PHE A 90 11.45 5.57 8.82
CA PHE A 90 10.84 6.70 8.10
C PHE A 90 10.68 6.44 6.60
N ASN A 91 10.83 5.19 6.16
CA ASN A 91 10.63 4.83 4.78
C ASN A 91 9.14 4.82 4.44
N LEU A 92 8.67 5.87 3.75
CA LEU A 92 7.26 6.01 3.34
C LEU A 92 6.75 4.77 2.58
N PRO A 93 7.42 4.27 1.52
CA PRO A 93 6.98 3.05 0.84
C PRO A 93 6.79 1.82 1.76
N MET A 94 7.70 1.59 2.71
CA MET A 94 7.56 0.50 3.68
C MET A 94 6.38 0.72 4.64
N LEU A 95 6.18 1.96 5.11
CA LEU A 95 5.05 2.31 5.96
C LEU A 95 3.71 2.16 5.22
N HIS A 96 3.62 2.61 3.98
CA HIS A 96 2.43 2.45 3.15
C HIS A 96 2.09 0.97 2.93
N LEU A 97 3.10 0.14 2.64
CA LEU A 97 2.87 -1.30 2.49
C LEU A 97 2.45 -1.96 3.81
N LEU A 98 2.97 -1.49 4.95
CA LEU A 98 2.57 -1.98 6.26
C LEU A 98 1.11 -1.61 6.58
N ILE A 99 0.72 -0.36 6.32
CA ILE A 99 -0.67 0.09 6.44
C ILE A 99 -1.59 -0.75 5.56
N ASN A 100 -1.23 -0.97 4.29
CA ASN A 100 -1.97 -1.82 3.37
C ASN A 100 -2.11 -3.26 3.88
N SER A 101 -1.05 -3.82 4.47
CA SER A 101 -1.07 -5.18 5.00
C SER A 101 -1.98 -5.30 6.23
N TYR A 102 -1.96 -4.31 7.13
CA TYR A 102 -2.95 -4.22 8.22
C TYR A 102 -4.38 -4.05 7.69
N LEU A 103 -4.59 -3.22 6.66
CA LEU A 103 -5.90 -2.98 6.06
C LEU A 103 -6.45 -4.26 5.41
N GLY A 104 -5.58 -5.03 4.73
CA GLY A 104 -5.90 -6.35 4.21
C GLY A 104 -6.32 -7.32 5.32
N ARG A 105 -5.55 -7.40 6.41
CA ARG A 105 -5.88 -8.25 7.56
C ARG A 105 -7.16 -7.82 8.27
N TRP A 106 -7.37 -6.52 8.43
CA TRP A 106 -8.60 -5.96 9.01
C TRP A 106 -9.82 -6.35 8.16
N LYS A 107 -9.71 -6.28 6.83
CA LYS A 107 -10.80 -6.68 5.93
C LYS A 107 -11.18 -8.16 6.08
N ASP A 108 -10.21 -9.01 6.35
CA ASP A 108 -10.44 -10.45 6.50
C ASP A 108 -10.95 -10.82 7.91
N LYS A 109 -10.36 -10.23 8.95
CA LYS A 109 -10.56 -10.66 10.36
C LYS A 109 -11.31 -9.64 11.23
N HIS A 110 -11.51 -8.41 10.76
CA HIS A 110 -12.12 -7.29 11.50
C HIS A 110 -11.48 -7.05 12.88
N ASN A 111 -10.16 -7.24 12.99
CA ASN A 111 -9.42 -7.08 14.24
C ASN A 111 -9.25 -5.59 14.57
N SER A 112 -9.74 -5.13 15.73
CA SER A 112 -9.62 -3.73 16.16
C SER A 112 -8.17 -3.28 16.36
N GLN A 113 -7.23 -4.19 16.65
CA GLN A 113 -5.82 -3.85 16.75
C GLN A 113 -5.25 -3.37 15.42
N ASP A 114 -5.73 -3.92 14.30
CA ASP A 114 -5.28 -3.50 12.97
C ASP A 114 -5.76 -2.08 12.65
N GLU A 115 -6.98 -1.72 13.08
CA GLU A 115 -7.48 -0.35 12.96
C GLU A 115 -6.58 0.64 13.70
N GLU A 116 -6.23 0.34 14.95
CA GLU A 116 -5.35 1.18 15.77
C GLU A 116 -3.98 1.34 15.11
N GLN A 117 -3.39 0.23 14.66
CA GLN A 117 -2.09 0.25 13.99
C GLN A 117 -2.12 1.07 12.70
N ILE A 118 -3.17 0.95 11.88
CA ILE A 118 -3.31 1.76 10.65
C ILE A 118 -3.30 3.25 11.01
N ARG A 119 -4.08 3.69 12.00
CA ARG A 119 -4.16 5.10 12.39
C ARG A 119 -2.82 5.63 12.92
N ILE A 120 -2.12 4.84 13.73
CA ILE A 120 -0.78 5.18 14.22
C ILE A 120 0.19 5.36 13.06
N ARG A 121 0.22 4.42 12.10
CA ARG A 121 1.16 4.46 10.97
C ARG A 121 0.81 5.54 9.95
N VAL A 122 -0.46 5.80 9.68
CA VAL A 122 -0.89 6.96 8.87
C VAL A 122 -0.41 8.25 9.52
N LYS A 123 -0.59 8.41 10.84
CA LYS A 123 -0.09 9.59 11.56
C LYS A 123 1.42 9.72 11.39
N GLN A 124 2.16 8.61 11.52
CA GLN A 124 3.60 8.58 11.29
C GLN A 124 3.96 9.04 9.87
N CYS A 125 3.25 8.60 8.83
CA CYS A 125 3.47 9.09 7.47
C CYS A 125 3.20 10.59 7.32
N LEU A 126 2.14 11.11 7.96
CA LEU A 126 1.80 12.54 7.91
C LEU A 126 2.76 13.42 8.71
N GLU A 127 3.37 12.88 9.77
CA GLU A 127 4.49 13.51 10.46
C GLU A 127 5.74 13.57 9.55
N ILE A 128 5.90 12.58 8.65
CA ILE A 128 6.97 12.56 7.64
C ILE A 128 6.74 13.53 6.50
N GLN A 129 5.56 13.43 5.92
CA GLN A 129 5.16 14.19 4.77
C GLN A 129 3.70 14.64 4.99
N PRO A 130 3.48 15.90 5.42
CA PRO A 130 2.14 16.39 5.75
C PRO A 130 1.13 16.35 4.60
N ASP A 131 1.59 16.33 3.34
CA ASP A 131 0.77 16.28 2.13
C ASP A 131 0.68 14.89 1.49
N ASP A 132 1.05 13.84 2.22
CA ASP A 132 1.05 12.45 1.75
C ASP A 132 -0.36 11.92 1.44
N GLN A 133 -0.76 12.05 0.17
CA GLN A 133 -2.06 11.64 -0.33
C GLN A 133 -2.30 10.14 -0.21
N GLU A 134 -1.25 9.31 -0.26
CA GLU A 134 -1.39 7.87 -0.17
C GLU A 134 -1.87 7.46 1.21
N SER A 135 -1.26 8.00 2.28
CA SER A 135 -1.71 7.73 3.65
C SER A 135 -3.11 8.26 3.95
N LEU A 136 -3.48 9.43 3.42
CA LEU A 136 -4.84 9.97 3.55
C LEU A 136 -5.87 9.07 2.86
N ASN A 137 -5.54 8.55 1.67
CA ASN A 137 -6.40 7.60 0.95
C ASN A 137 -6.55 6.29 1.74
N LEU A 138 -5.46 5.76 2.30
CA LEU A 138 -5.49 4.55 3.14
C LEU A 138 -6.37 4.74 4.38
N LEU A 139 -6.32 5.90 5.02
CA LEU A 139 -7.20 6.25 6.14
C LEU A 139 -8.68 6.30 5.71
N ALA A 140 -8.97 6.97 4.59
CA ALA A 140 -10.32 7.03 4.04
C ALA A 140 -10.87 5.64 3.66
N GLN A 141 -10.02 4.77 3.13
CA GLN A 141 -10.38 3.37 2.84
C GLN A 141 -10.75 2.60 4.12
N LEU A 142 -9.95 2.73 5.18
CA LEU A 142 -10.26 2.14 6.48
C LEU A 142 -11.61 2.63 7.02
N ASP A 143 -11.85 3.95 7.02
CA ASP A 143 -13.10 4.52 7.54
C ASP A 143 -14.31 4.02 6.74
N LYS A 144 -14.20 3.92 5.41
CA LYS A 144 -15.24 3.34 4.55
C LYS A 144 -15.52 1.87 4.90
N LEU A 145 -14.47 1.08 5.13
CA LEU A 145 -14.60 -0.33 5.50
C LEU A 145 -15.28 -0.51 6.86
N ILE A 146 -14.91 0.29 7.87
CA ILE A 146 -15.53 0.29 9.20
C ILE A 146 -17.01 0.64 9.11
N ILE A 147 -17.36 1.69 8.36
CA ILE A 147 -18.74 2.12 8.17
C ILE A 147 -19.55 1.00 7.50
N SER A 148 -19.02 0.39 6.44
CA SER A 148 -19.69 -0.70 5.72
C SER A 148 -19.93 -1.91 6.63
N TYR A 149 -18.95 -2.31 7.44
CA TYR A 149 -19.08 -3.41 8.38
C TYR A 149 -20.14 -3.14 9.47
N LYS A 150 -20.17 -1.92 10.01
CA LYS A 150 -21.20 -1.52 10.98
C LYS A 150 -22.60 -1.62 10.39
N TYR A 151 -22.81 -1.13 9.16
CA TYR A 151 -24.12 -1.23 8.51
C TYR A 151 -24.57 -2.68 8.30
N GLN A 152 -23.65 -3.59 7.96
CA GLN A 152 -23.96 -5.01 7.83
C GLN A 152 -24.40 -5.62 9.18
N LEU A 153 -23.69 -5.30 10.27
CA LEU A 153 -24.07 -5.75 11.61
C LEU A 153 -25.44 -5.21 12.05
N TRP A 154 -25.71 -3.92 11.83
CA TRP A 154 -27.00 -3.31 12.17
C TRP A 154 -28.15 -3.90 11.34
N GLY A 155 -27.93 -4.16 10.04
CA GLY A 155 -28.92 -4.80 9.18
C GLY A 155 -29.31 -6.19 9.65
N LEU A 156 -28.33 -7.00 10.08
CA LEU A 156 -28.59 -8.32 10.67
C LEU A 156 -29.34 -8.23 12.01
N GLY A 157 -28.98 -7.26 12.86
CA GLY A 157 -29.70 -7.00 14.12
C GLY A 157 -31.16 -6.63 13.92
N ALA A 158 -31.44 -5.73 12.96
CA ALA A 158 -32.81 -5.33 12.62
C ALA A 158 -33.65 -6.50 12.09
N LEU A 159 -33.09 -7.34 11.22
CA LEU A 159 -33.74 -8.56 10.74
C LEU A 159 -34.03 -9.54 11.88
N GLY A 160 -33.08 -9.74 12.80
CA GLY A 160 -33.28 -10.59 13.97
C GLY A 160 -34.43 -10.13 14.86
N LEU A 161 -34.53 -8.81 15.10
CA LEU A 161 -35.63 -8.22 15.89
C LEU A 161 -37.00 -8.41 15.22
N LEU A 162 -37.09 -8.34 13.88
CA LEU A 162 -38.33 -8.60 13.15
C LEU A 162 -38.79 -10.07 13.28
N VAL A 163 -37.87 -11.03 13.27
CA VAL A 163 -38.20 -12.46 13.41
C VAL A 163 -38.62 -12.81 14.84
N ILE A 164 -37.94 -12.27 15.85
CA ILE A 164 -38.29 -12.51 17.26
C ILE A 164 -39.61 -11.80 17.63
N GLY A 165 -39.79 -10.57 17.15
CA GLY A 165 -41.02 -9.80 17.34
C GLY A 165 -42.24 -10.42 16.66
N SER A 166 -42.07 -11.07 15.50
CA SER A 166 -43.18 -11.78 14.83
C SER A 166 -43.59 -13.08 15.54
N LEU A 167 -42.65 -13.87 16.10
CA LEU A 167 -43.00 -15.07 16.87
C LEU A 167 -43.65 -14.75 18.23
N THR A 168 -43.14 -13.75 18.95
CA THR A 168 -43.71 -13.34 20.25
C THR A 168 -44.99 -12.52 20.08
N GLY A 169 -45.09 -11.70 19.04
CA GLY A 169 -46.31 -10.98 18.68
C GLY A 169 -47.46 -11.90 18.27
N PHE A 170 -47.18 -13.00 17.56
CA PHE A 170 -48.21 -13.96 17.14
C PHE A 170 -48.86 -14.70 18.33
N LEU A 171 -48.09 -14.97 19.40
CA LEU A 171 -48.62 -15.63 20.60
C LEU A 171 -49.37 -14.65 21.54
N PHE A 172 -49.01 -13.37 21.57
CA PHE A 172 -49.71 -12.37 22.38
C PHE A 172 -51.00 -11.86 21.71
N LEU A 173 -51.01 -11.75 20.38
CA LEU A 173 -52.20 -11.33 19.61
C LEU A 173 -53.33 -12.35 19.61
N ASN A 174 -53.06 -13.63 19.86
CA ASN A 174 -54.10 -14.65 19.87
C ASN A 174 -54.84 -14.74 21.23
N ASN A 175 -54.35 -14.06 22.27
CA ASN A 175 -54.94 -14.12 23.63
C ASN A 175 -55.43 -12.75 24.15
N MET A 176 -55.25 -11.68 23.37
CA MET A 176 -55.74 -10.34 23.71
C MET A 176 -56.76 -9.90 22.67
N SER A 177 -58.03 -10.26 22.90
CA SER A 177 -59.15 -9.66 22.18
C SER A 177 -59.17 -8.16 22.46
N PHE A 178 -58.64 -7.37 21.53
CA PHE A 178 -58.65 -5.91 21.55
C PHE A 178 -60.09 -5.40 21.55
N ASN A 179 -60.56 -4.95 22.72
CA ASN A 179 -61.87 -4.31 22.90
C ASN A 179 -61.71 -2.91 23.53
N LEU A 180 -60.65 -2.19 23.13
CA LEU A 180 -60.23 -0.92 23.74
C LEU A 180 -60.08 0.25 22.76
N PHE A 181 -60.51 0.10 21.51
CA PHE A 181 -60.54 1.18 20.53
C PHE A 181 -61.84 1.08 19.74
N SER A 182 -62.90 1.75 20.20
CA SER A 182 -64.11 1.97 19.38
C SER A 182 -64.51 3.44 19.31
N GLU A 183 -63.67 4.36 19.80
CA GLU A 183 -63.97 5.80 19.82
C GLU A 183 -62.90 6.68 19.13
N ASN A 184 -61.76 6.10 18.73
CA ASN A 184 -60.65 6.82 18.08
C ASN A 184 -60.42 6.43 16.61
N ASP A 185 -61.28 5.60 16.02
CA ASP A 185 -61.07 4.99 14.70
C ASP A 185 -60.79 6.02 13.61
N LYS A 186 -61.45 7.18 13.63
CA LYS A 186 -61.23 8.24 12.63
C LYS A 186 -59.87 8.93 12.75
N LYS A 187 -59.34 9.11 13.97
CA LYS A 187 -58.01 9.70 14.17
C LYS A 187 -56.92 8.69 13.80
N ILE A 188 -57.12 7.43 14.13
CA ILE A 188 -56.22 6.34 13.75
C ILE A 188 -56.20 6.14 12.24
N GLU A 189 -57.36 6.24 11.58
CA GLU A 189 -57.47 6.14 10.12
C GLU A 189 -56.78 7.31 9.41
N ASN A 190 -56.91 8.54 9.94
CA ASN A 190 -56.18 9.70 9.40
C ASN A 190 -54.67 9.54 9.54
N ILE A 191 -54.16 9.15 10.72
CA ILE A 191 -52.72 8.92 10.93
C ILE A 191 -52.22 7.78 10.05
N LYS A 192 -53.00 6.70 9.89
CA LYS A 192 -52.66 5.59 9.01
C LYS A 192 -52.56 6.03 7.55
N ASN A 193 -53.48 6.87 7.08
CA ASN A 193 -53.46 7.38 5.71
C ASN A 193 -52.30 8.35 5.48
N GLU A 194 -51.98 9.20 6.46
CA GLU A 194 -50.80 10.08 6.43
C GLU A 194 -49.50 9.28 6.36
N LEU A 195 -49.37 8.25 7.20
CA LEU A 195 -48.20 7.37 7.20
C LEU A 195 -48.05 6.59 5.89
N ILE A 196 -49.16 6.11 5.30
CA ILE A 196 -49.14 5.41 4.01
C ILE A 196 -48.69 6.35 2.89
N ASN A 197 -49.10 7.62 2.94
CA ASN A 197 -48.68 8.63 1.97
C ASN A 197 -47.18 8.94 2.10
N GLU A 198 -46.68 9.16 3.31
CA GLU A 198 -45.24 9.38 3.55
C GLU A 198 -44.39 8.18 3.12
N ILE A 199 -44.86 6.95 3.40
CA ILE A 199 -44.18 5.72 2.94
C ILE A 199 -44.18 5.63 1.41
N GLY A 200 -45.25 6.09 0.76
CA GLY A 200 -45.33 6.20 -0.71
C GLY A 200 -44.30 7.19 -1.25
N GLU A 201 -44.24 8.39 -0.70
CA GLU A 201 -43.31 9.44 -1.12
C GLU A 201 -41.84 9.02 -0.92
N LEU A 202 -41.50 8.44 0.23
CA LEU A 202 -40.16 7.94 0.51
C LEU A 202 -39.75 6.79 -0.42
N LYS A 203 -40.71 5.94 -0.82
CA LYS A 203 -40.45 4.87 -1.79
C LYS A 203 -40.16 5.42 -3.17
N ASP A 204 -40.90 6.44 -3.60
CA ASP A 204 -40.68 7.10 -4.89
C ASP A 204 -39.34 7.85 -4.91
N GLU A 205 -38.96 8.50 -3.80
CA GLU A 205 -37.64 9.14 -3.63
C GLU A 205 -36.49 8.11 -3.70
N GLN A 206 -36.65 6.95 -3.06
CA GLN A 206 -35.66 5.88 -3.12
C GLN A 206 -35.48 5.36 -4.57
N VAL A 207 -36.57 5.21 -5.32
CA VAL A 207 -36.52 4.79 -6.73
C VAL A 207 -35.81 5.85 -7.58
N LEU A 208 -36.06 7.13 -7.33
CA LEU A 208 -35.40 8.23 -8.02
C LEU A 208 -33.88 8.23 -7.76
N LEU A 209 -33.47 8.13 -6.50
CA LEU A 209 -32.05 8.06 -6.11
C LEU A 209 -31.35 6.84 -6.70
N TYR A 210 -32.01 5.68 -6.70
CA TYR A 210 -31.48 4.46 -7.31
C TYR A 210 -31.24 4.63 -8.81
N ASN A 211 -32.19 5.23 -9.52
CA ASN A 211 -32.06 5.49 -10.95
C ASN A 211 -30.95 6.51 -11.25
N GLN A 212 -30.80 7.54 -10.42
CA GLN A 212 -29.72 8.52 -10.54
C GLN A 212 -28.34 7.89 -10.32
N LEU A 213 -28.19 7.03 -9.31
CA LEU A 213 -26.97 6.26 -9.08
C LEU A 213 -26.65 5.35 -10.27
N LEU A 214 -27.66 4.67 -10.82
CA LEU A 214 -27.49 3.77 -11.96
C LEU A 214 -27.07 4.53 -13.22
N GLN A 215 -27.55 5.76 -13.40
CA GLN A 215 -27.11 6.64 -14.48
C GLN A 215 -25.65 7.08 -14.28
N GLN A 216 -25.26 7.49 -13.07
CA GLN A 216 -23.87 7.85 -12.77
C GLN A 216 -22.90 6.67 -13.00
N ILE A 217 -23.29 5.45 -12.63
CA ILE A 217 -22.49 4.25 -12.88
C ILE A 217 -22.31 4.00 -14.39
N LYS A 218 -23.36 4.20 -15.20
CA LYS A 218 -23.27 4.08 -16.67
C LYS A 218 -22.36 5.14 -17.28
N GLU A 219 -22.46 6.38 -16.81
CA GLU A 219 -21.59 7.48 -17.25
C GLU A 219 -20.13 7.20 -16.86
N GLN A 220 -19.87 6.70 -15.65
CA GLN A 220 -18.53 6.31 -15.22
C GLN A 220 -17.94 5.18 -16.08
N GLY A 221 -18.73 4.16 -16.41
CA GLY A 221 -18.29 3.09 -17.31
C GLY A 221 -17.94 3.58 -18.71
N SER A 222 -18.57 4.66 -19.19
CA SER A 222 -18.20 5.30 -20.47
C SER A 222 -16.85 6.04 -20.38
N ILE A 223 -16.55 6.66 -19.23
CA ILE A 223 -15.26 7.31 -18.95
C ILE A 223 -14.16 6.26 -18.89
N ASP A 224 -14.39 5.13 -18.23
CA ASP A 224 -13.41 4.03 -18.13
C ASP A 224 -13.06 3.45 -19.51
N ASN A 225 -14.04 3.26 -20.39
CA ASN A 225 -13.80 2.80 -21.76
C ASN A 225 -12.98 3.81 -22.58
N ASN A 226 -13.24 5.11 -22.39
CA ASN A 226 -12.49 6.16 -23.08
C ASN A 226 -11.03 6.22 -22.60
N MET A 227 -10.80 6.10 -21.28
CA MET A 227 -9.45 6.02 -20.72
C MET A 227 -8.70 4.78 -21.20
N GLN A 228 -9.37 3.62 -21.31
CA GLN A 228 -8.75 2.43 -21.88
C GLN A 228 -8.33 2.62 -23.34
N LEU A 229 -9.15 3.30 -24.15
CA LEU A 229 -8.81 3.64 -25.53
C LEU A 229 -7.58 4.56 -25.60
N GLU A 230 -7.53 5.56 -24.73
CA GLU A 230 -6.40 6.50 -24.66
C GLU A 230 -5.11 5.79 -24.23
N ILE A 231 -5.18 4.88 -23.26
CA ILE A 231 -4.05 4.03 -22.87
C ILE A 231 -3.54 3.19 -24.04
N GLU A 232 -4.43 2.58 -24.82
CA GLU A 232 -4.03 1.79 -25.99
C GLU A 232 -3.41 2.64 -27.10
N ILE A 233 -3.91 3.86 -27.32
CA ILE A 233 -3.30 4.83 -28.24
C ILE A 233 -1.88 5.21 -27.78
N LEU A 234 -1.72 5.57 -26.50
CA LEU A 234 -0.42 5.93 -25.93
C LEU A 234 0.60 4.78 -25.99
N LYS A 235 0.17 3.54 -25.73
CA LYS A 235 1.03 2.35 -25.88
C LYS A 235 1.54 2.19 -27.31
N LYS A 236 0.68 2.42 -28.31
CA LYS A 236 1.05 2.34 -29.72
C LYS A 236 2.07 3.41 -30.10
N GLU A 237 1.87 4.63 -29.60
CA GLU A 237 2.79 5.75 -29.84
C GLU A 237 4.17 5.50 -29.22
N ILE A 238 4.22 5.04 -27.96
CA ILE A 238 5.46 4.66 -27.28
C ILE A 238 6.22 3.59 -28.07
N LYS A 239 5.51 2.58 -28.58
CA LYS A 239 6.11 1.51 -29.39
C LYS A 239 6.74 2.08 -30.67
N GLN A 240 6.02 2.94 -31.39
CA GLN A 240 6.51 3.57 -32.61
C GLN A 240 7.73 4.45 -32.35
N LEU A 241 7.71 5.24 -31.28
CA LEU A 241 8.83 6.09 -30.89
C LEU A 241 10.09 5.25 -30.58
N ASN A 242 9.89 4.11 -29.90
CA ASN A 242 10.98 3.20 -29.58
C ASN A 242 11.59 2.55 -30.84
N GLU A 243 10.76 2.17 -31.81
CA GLU A 243 11.23 1.67 -33.11
C GLU A 243 12.05 2.72 -33.88
N GLN A 244 11.59 3.97 -33.90
CA GLN A 244 12.32 5.09 -34.51
C GLN A 244 13.67 5.34 -33.82
N HIS A 245 13.70 5.28 -32.49
CA HIS A 245 14.92 5.45 -31.72
C HIS A 245 15.94 4.34 -32.02
N GLN A 246 15.49 3.09 -32.15
CA GLN A 246 16.35 1.97 -32.54
C GLN A 246 16.91 2.13 -33.96
N GLU A 247 16.11 2.65 -34.89
CA GLU A 247 16.57 2.93 -36.25
C GLU A 247 17.63 4.05 -36.27
N LEU A 248 17.45 5.10 -35.47
CA LEU A 248 18.44 6.18 -35.31
C LEU A 248 19.76 5.66 -34.74
N ILE A 249 19.72 4.81 -33.70
CA ILE A 249 20.92 4.17 -33.15
C ILE A 249 21.67 3.37 -34.23
N LYS A 250 20.95 2.60 -35.05
CA LYS A 250 21.56 1.84 -36.16
C LYS A 250 22.24 2.77 -37.16
N LYS A 251 21.59 3.87 -37.55
CA LYS A 251 22.16 4.87 -38.48
C LYS A 251 23.42 5.53 -37.92
N ILE A 252 23.43 5.93 -36.65
CA ILE A 252 24.60 6.52 -35.98
C ILE A 252 25.76 5.50 -35.95
N THR A 253 25.47 4.26 -35.58
CA THR A 253 26.47 3.19 -35.49
C THR A 253 27.10 2.91 -36.86
N GLN A 254 26.29 2.92 -37.93
CA GLN A 254 26.78 2.69 -39.29
C GLN A 254 27.62 3.87 -39.81
N SER A 255 27.20 5.12 -39.57
CA SER A 255 27.96 6.31 -39.95
C SER A 255 29.31 6.42 -39.23
N ASN A 256 29.39 6.00 -37.96
CA ASN A 256 30.67 5.93 -37.24
C ASN A 256 31.61 4.84 -37.78
N LYS A 257 31.06 3.79 -38.40
CA LYS A 257 31.86 2.70 -39.00
C LYS A 257 32.47 3.11 -40.35
N GLU A 258 31.80 3.99 -41.09
CA GLU A 258 32.28 4.51 -42.39
C GLU A 258 33.33 5.63 -42.25
N ASN A 259 33.43 6.26 -41.08
CA ASN A 259 34.38 7.36 -40.81
C ASN A 259 35.69 6.95 -40.12
N LEU A 260 36.03 5.65 -40.05
CA LEU A 260 37.34 5.22 -39.54
C LEU A 260 38.45 5.55 -40.56
N PRO A 261 39.47 6.35 -40.19
CA PRO A 261 40.60 6.64 -41.07
C PRO A 261 41.44 5.38 -41.27
N VAL A 262 41.64 4.99 -42.53
CA VAL A 262 42.63 3.99 -42.93
C VAL A 262 44.00 4.47 -42.44
N THR A 263 44.50 3.81 -41.41
CA THR A 263 45.81 4.12 -40.82
C THR A 263 46.89 3.67 -41.81
N PRO A 264 47.88 4.52 -42.16
CA PRO A 264 48.97 4.11 -43.03
C PRO A 264 49.91 3.16 -42.27
N THR A 265 50.19 2.02 -42.89
CA THR A 265 51.13 0.99 -42.46
C THR A 265 52.53 1.60 -42.24
N PRO A 266 53.14 1.49 -41.04
CA PRO A 266 54.51 1.92 -40.84
C PRO A 266 55.49 0.88 -41.39
N ASN A 267 56.45 1.39 -42.17
CA ASN A 267 57.63 0.70 -42.65
C ASN A 267 58.43 0.00 -41.53
N ASN A 268 58.93 -1.20 -41.85
CA ASN A 268 60.02 -1.88 -41.15
C ASN A 268 61.19 -0.95 -40.84
N PRO A 269 61.93 -1.26 -39.76
CA PRO A 269 63.38 -1.34 -39.87
C PRO A 269 63.97 -2.69 -39.43
N PRO A 270 65.20 -3.00 -39.89
CA PRO A 270 65.81 -4.32 -39.87
C PRO A 270 66.62 -4.59 -38.59
N GLN A 271 67.18 -5.81 -38.52
CA GLN A 271 68.18 -6.36 -37.60
C GLN A 271 67.59 -7.36 -36.57
N THR A 272 68.20 -8.50 -36.24
CA THR A 272 69.55 -9.04 -36.50
C THR A 272 69.55 -10.53 -36.14
N ASN A 273 70.40 -11.29 -36.84
CA ASN A 273 70.87 -12.61 -36.42
C ASN A 273 71.24 -12.65 -34.93
N ASN A 274 70.85 -13.71 -34.21
CA ASN A 274 71.80 -14.39 -33.34
C ASN A 274 71.46 -15.86 -33.08
N LYS A 275 72.57 -16.60 -32.99
CA LYS A 275 72.81 -18.02 -33.06
C LYS A 275 73.09 -18.54 -31.65
N THR A 276 72.47 -19.66 -31.26
CA THR A 276 72.92 -20.62 -30.21
C THR A 276 71.91 -21.77 -30.24
N GLU A 277 72.16 -22.91 -30.90
CA GLU A 277 73.05 -24.00 -30.47
C GLU A 277 73.08 -24.22 -28.95
N THR A 278 72.40 -25.28 -28.50
CA THR A 278 72.99 -26.28 -27.60
C THR A 278 72.11 -27.54 -27.55
N LYS A 279 72.68 -28.63 -28.06
CA LYS A 279 72.28 -30.03 -27.85
C LYS A 279 73.07 -30.55 -26.65
N SER A 280 72.37 -31.16 -25.69
CA SER A 280 72.67 -32.42 -24.95
C SER A 280 74.03 -32.59 -24.23
N PRO A 281 74.16 -33.49 -23.23
CA PRO A 281 73.35 -34.69 -22.92
C PRO A 281 72.45 -34.58 -21.69
#